data_AF-A0A544TR44-F1
#
_entry.id   AF-A0A544TR44-F1
#
_cell.length_a   1.000
_cell.length_b   1.000
_cell.length_c   1.000
_cell.angle_alpha   90.00
_cell.angle_beta   90.00
_cell.angle_gamma   90.00
#
_symmetry.space_group_name_H-M   'P 1'
#
loop_
_entity.id
_entity.type
_entity.pdbx_description
1 polymer ?
#
loop_
_entity_poly.entity_id
_entity_poly.type
_entity_poly.pdbx_seq_one_letter_code
_entity_poly.pdbx_strand_id
1 'polypeptide(L)'
;MKRNYTIKALSDEQLKFTLFSPNYFQKVNRIEEIIINCIPGLTVLSGNRGVGKSTIINYYLNKFKDKKDYLFFKFNLTKNNNNFFRDVFTYVENINLDSEKIDENTKSEIISLIKSLKYEIFFNVIHEEIINKEHLVSQESKDQAGFKIKIPFVEIFNFNGSISESRSEKDKDLFQTKIIKTKNFYKDDIQNKLIKILNLISNYYKVFFIIDELDKMDNLSFNSFVLENKMLFLEADLSFFFIIDKEKCIDLQYNNSLMESIIRENIYISNLEWPEFLIIASRMDTDISVNQLREAFYNTRGNYRKLINLQLYNKNRYHIYKQTDSLKCFLLFNYFMNIPYIANLPDLIKDFVKDFLYEVIDTFIMVGPLSKNELEKISENYSENTILCSVISRLIHEVINLNDYEKIILPDNSILREEIKKYHQPKKLYYNSFKKLHKYNILEIDTPELKDWLYYIEAWIDCIDFICICKQETEKIDSDTGSANINYLSYHCNIFVSNDYIEPTIFLNSEGFAWIHEYGNRKNTLIEFLDDLGLFYLVIDLEDNVLNREFLKSQNNFRDLEKKILEKYDSKL
;
A
#
# COMPACT_ATOMS: atom_id res chain seq x y z
N MET A 1 -7.28 -2.27 29.01
CA MET A 1 -6.11 -1.38 29.21
C MET A 1 -5.76 -0.71 27.87
N LYS A 2 -6.06 0.59 27.67
CA LYS A 2 -5.71 1.31 26.43
C LYS A 2 -4.22 1.69 26.46
N ARG A 3 -3.35 0.83 25.92
CA ARG A 3 -1.98 1.26 25.55
C ARG A 3 -2.09 2.00 24.21
N ASN A 4 -1.81 3.30 24.23
CA ASN A 4 -1.68 4.10 23.01
C ASN A 4 -0.46 3.59 22.23
N TYR A 5 -0.68 2.65 21.32
CA TYR A 5 0.26 2.30 20.28
C TYR A 5 0.40 3.51 19.35
N THR A 6 1.36 4.39 19.62
CA THR A 6 1.73 5.44 18.66
C THR A 6 2.34 4.75 17.45
N ILE A 7 1.53 4.63 16.41
CA ILE A 7 1.87 3.99 15.15
C ILE A 7 2.96 4.82 14.46
N LYS A 8 4.23 4.39 14.55
CA LYS A 8 5.35 5.00 13.81
C LYS A 8 5.40 4.50 12.36
N ALA A 9 6.05 5.26 11.49
CA ALA A 9 6.36 4.81 10.13
C ALA A 9 7.38 3.67 10.17
N LEU A 10 7.27 2.72 9.24
CA LEU A 10 8.15 1.56 9.12
C LEU A 10 9.47 1.95 8.46
N SER A 11 10.57 1.29 8.81
CA SER A 11 11.84 1.40 8.08
C SER A 11 11.82 0.58 6.79
N ASP A 12 12.66 0.94 5.81
CA ASP A 12 12.75 0.23 4.53
C ASP A 12 13.15 -1.25 4.69
N GLU A 13 13.94 -1.59 5.72
CA GLU A 13 14.29 -2.97 6.06
C GLU A 13 13.08 -3.77 6.56
N GLN A 14 12.19 -3.14 7.32
CA GLN A 14 10.95 -3.77 7.78
C GLN A 14 9.96 -3.97 6.64
N LEU A 15 9.97 -3.12 5.61
CA LEU A 15 9.13 -3.29 4.42
C LEU A 15 9.48 -4.57 3.63
N LYS A 16 10.72 -5.06 3.69
CA LYS A 16 11.13 -6.24 2.93
C LYS A 16 10.38 -7.50 3.36
N PHE A 17 10.15 -7.72 4.65
CA PHE A 17 9.44 -8.91 5.17
C PHE A 17 7.95 -8.96 4.80
N THR A 18 7.45 -7.93 4.13
CA THR A 18 6.03 -7.57 4.13
C THR A 18 5.42 -7.47 2.75
N LEU A 19 6.29 -7.35 1.74
CA LEU A 19 5.92 -7.41 0.34
C LEU A 19 5.48 -8.83 -0.09
N PHE A 20 5.47 -9.80 0.83
CA PHE A 20 5.33 -11.21 0.51
C PHE A 20 3.96 -11.84 0.83
N SER A 21 2.93 -11.05 1.19
CA SER A 21 1.55 -11.57 1.17
C SER A 21 1.04 -11.60 -0.28
N PRO A 22 0.39 -12.69 -0.74
CA PRO A 22 -0.16 -12.80 -2.09
C PRO A 22 -1.14 -11.69 -2.47
N ASN A 23 -2.13 -11.38 -1.60
CA ASN A 23 -3.11 -10.34 -1.92
C ASN A 23 -2.47 -8.95 -1.90
N TYR A 24 -1.54 -8.73 -0.96
CA TYR A 24 -0.80 -7.49 -0.89
C TYR A 24 0.05 -7.30 -2.16
N PHE A 25 0.75 -8.34 -2.60
CA PHE A 25 1.59 -8.34 -3.79
C PHE A 25 0.79 -8.15 -5.08
N GLN A 26 -0.35 -8.82 -5.26
CA GLN A 26 -1.20 -8.61 -6.43
C GLN A 26 -1.71 -7.16 -6.53
N LYS A 27 -2.12 -6.57 -5.41
CA LYS A 27 -2.54 -5.15 -5.33
C LYS A 27 -1.37 -4.21 -5.60
N VAL A 28 -0.16 -4.56 -5.13
CA VAL A 28 1.09 -3.85 -5.40
C VAL A 28 1.46 -3.92 -6.89
N ASN A 29 1.37 -5.08 -7.55
CA ASN A 29 1.64 -5.22 -8.98
C ASN A 29 0.71 -4.36 -9.82
N ARG A 30 -0.57 -4.27 -9.44
CA ARG A 30 -1.54 -3.41 -10.12
C ARG A 30 -1.16 -1.93 -10.01
N ILE A 31 -0.71 -1.50 -8.83
CA ILE A 31 -0.18 -0.14 -8.62
C ILE A 31 1.12 0.05 -9.43
N GLU A 32 1.99 -0.96 -9.47
CA GLU A 32 3.23 -0.95 -10.25
C GLU A 32 2.96 -0.79 -11.74
N GLU A 33 2.00 -1.52 -12.30
CA GLU A 33 1.59 -1.41 -13.70
C GLU A 33 1.11 0.01 -14.02
N ILE A 34 0.30 0.62 -13.15
CA ILE A 34 -0.15 2.01 -13.31
C ILE A 34 1.04 2.96 -13.31
N ILE A 35 2.00 2.80 -12.40
CA ILE A 35 3.17 3.68 -12.27
C ILE A 35 4.18 3.47 -13.40
N ILE A 36 4.47 2.22 -13.78
CA ILE A 36 5.42 1.91 -14.85
C ILE A 36 4.88 2.39 -16.19
N ASN A 37 3.61 2.13 -16.48
CA ASN A 37 2.98 2.48 -17.75
C ASN A 37 2.37 3.88 -17.77
N CYS A 38 2.40 4.62 -16.64
CA CYS A 38 1.82 5.95 -16.50
C CYS A 38 0.35 6.00 -16.96
N ILE A 39 -0.44 5.00 -16.54
CA ILE A 39 -1.79 4.82 -17.08
C ILE A 39 -2.73 5.92 -16.53
N PRO A 40 -3.30 6.78 -17.38
CA PRO A 40 -4.05 7.97 -16.96
C PRO A 40 -5.38 7.64 -16.28
N GLY A 41 -5.91 8.62 -15.55
CA GLY A 41 -7.19 8.55 -14.85
C GLY A 41 -7.05 8.51 -13.33
N LEU A 42 -8.21 8.52 -12.67
CA LEU A 42 -8.30 8.54 -11.21
C LEU A 42 -8.38 7.12 -10.64
N THR A 43 -7.35 6.75 -9.90
CA THR A 43 -7.24 5.50 -9.15
C THR A 43 -7.47 5.78 -7.67
N VAL A 44 -8.45 5.10 -7.09
CA VAL A 44 -8.74 5.17 -5.65
C VAL A 44 -8.00 4.03 -4.95
N LEU A 45 -7.15 4.39 -3.99
CA LEU A 45 -6.48 3.47 -3.08
C LEU A 45 -7.15 3.55 -1.71
N SER A 46 -7.91 2.52 -1.35
CA SER A 46 -8.72 2.49 -0.13
C SER A 46 -8.32 1.36 0.82
N GLY A 47 -8.79 1.42 2.07
CA GLY A 47 -8.42 0.45 3.11
C GLY A 47 -8.39 1.05 4.51
N ASN A 48 -8.24 0.22 5.54
CA ASN A 48 -8.15 0.69 6.92
C ASN A 48 -6.87 1.52 7.19
N ARG A 49 -6.87 2.29 8.28
CA ARG A 49 -5.64 2.98 8.70
C ARG A 49 -4.57 1.97 9.12
N GLY A 50 -3.37 2.08 8.57
CA GLY A 50 -2.25 1.19 8.91
C GLY A 50 -2.14 -0.10 8.10
N VAL A 51 -3.04 -0.35 7.14
CA VAL A 51 -2.90 -1.47 6.17
C VAL A 51 -1.79 -1.24 5.14
N GLY A 52 -1.21 -0.04 5.09
CA GLY A 52 -0.02 0.25 4.30
C GLY A 52 -0.25 0.92 2.94
N LYS A 53 -1.43 1.51 2.70
CA LYS A 53 -1.70 2.34 1.50
C LYS A 53 -0.62 3.38 1.20
N SER A 54 -0.39 4.30 2.14
CA SER A 54 0.65 5.33 2.00
C SER A 54 2.06 4.73 2.03
N THR A 55 2.23 3.56 2.65
CA THR A 55 3.51 2.84 2.67
C THR A 55 3.89 2.36 1.26
N ILE A 56 2.96 1.76 0.52
CA ILE A 56 3.17 1.33 -0.87
C ILE A 56 3.47 2.53 -1.77
N ILE A 57 2.67 3.60 -1.66
CA ILE A 57 2.88 4.81 -2.46
C ILE A 57 4.25 5.42 -2.17
N ASN A 58 4.65 5.51 -0.89
CA ASN A 58 5.98 6.01 -0.52
C ASN A 58 7.12 5.10 -1.00
N TYR A 59 6.92 3.77 -1.02
CA TYR A 59 7.89 2.84 -1.59
C TYR A 59 8.17 3.16 -3.06
N TYR A 60 7.13 3.35 -3.87
CA TYR A 60 7.30 3.72 -5.28
C TYR A 60 7.86 5.14 -5.45
N LEU A 61 7.42 6.09 -4.64
CA LEU A 61 8.02 7.43 -4.61
C LEU A 61 9.54 7.35 -4.40
N ASN A 62 10.00 6.55 -3.44
CA ASN A 62 11.42 6.38 -3.16
C ASN A 62 12.14 5.63 -4.29
N LYS A 63 11.57 4.54 -4.80
CA LYS A 63 12.13 3.72 -5.90
C LYS A 63 12.36 4.53 -7.18
N PHE A 64 11.50 5.51 -7.44
CA PHE A 64 11.55 6.34 -8.65
C PHE A 64 12.05 7.78 -8.40
N LYS A 65 12.38 8.15 -7.16
CA LYS A 65 12.78 9.52 -6.79
C LYS A 65 13.98 10.04 -7.57
N ASP A 66 14.98 9.18 -7.78
CA ASP A 66 16.23 9.55 -8.43
C ASP A 66 16.16 9.42 -9.97
N LYS A 67 15.03 8.95 -10.51
CA LYS A 67 14.82 8.82 -11.94
C LYS A 67 14.34 10.15 -12.52
N LYS A 68 15.16 10.74 -13.38
CA LYS A 68 14.95 12.07 -13.97
C LYS A 68 13.71 12.20 -14.85
N ASP A 69 13.02 11.12 -15.20
CA ASP A 69 11.83 11.07 -16.05
C ASP A 69 10.51 10.95 -15.26
N TYR A 70 10.55 10.87 -13.94
CA TYR A 70 9.35 10.77 -13.10
C TYR A 70 9.11 12.05 -12.29
N LEU A 71 7.87 12.54 -12.29
CA LEU A 71 7.43 13.66 -11.46
C LEU A 71 6.27 13.21 -10.58
N PHE A 72 6.44 13.39 -9.26
CA PHE A 72 5.41 13.06 -8.29
C PHE A 72 5.01 14.30 -7.51
N PHE A 73 3.72 14.64 -7.57
CA PHE A 73 3.13 15.75 -6.80
C PHE A 73 2.26 15.19 -5.70
N LYS A 74 2.62 15.45 -4.45
CA LYS A 74 1.89 14.96 -3.28
C LYS A 74 1.14 16.11 -2.59
N PHE A 75 -0.17 15.93 -2.43
CA PHE A 75 -1.08 16.88 -1.79
C PHE A 75 -1.74 16.21 -0.60
N ASN A 76 -1.69 16.88 0.56
CA ASN A 76 -2.47 16.48 1.73
C ASN A 76 -3.63 17.46 1.87
N LEU A 77 -4.85 17.02 1.56
CA LEU A 77 -6.02 17.88 1.59
C LEU A 77 -6.80 17.64 2.89
N THR A 78 -6.94 18.70 3.69
CA THR A 78 -7.79 18.68 4.90
C THR A 78 -8.96 19.65 4.72
N LYS A 79 -9.97 19.60 5.61
CA LYS A 79 -11.29 20.30 5.55
C LYS A 79 -11.28 21.80 5.15
N ASN A 80 -10.13 22.48 5.07
CA ASN A 80 -10.00 23.90 4.77
C ASN A 80 -9.21 24.25 3.50
N ASN A 81 -8.76 23.28 2.68
CA ASN A 81 -7.92 23.57 1.51
C ASN A 81 -8.76 23.93 0.26
N ASN A 82 -9.21 25.18 0.18
CA ASN A 82 -9.85 25.76 -1.02
C ASN A 82 -8.91 25.98 -2.22
N ASN A 83 -7.66 25.50 -2.18
CA ASN A 83 -6.61 25.90 -3.11
C ASN A 83 -5.94 24.76 -3.88
N PHE A 84 -6.50 23.54 -3.93
CA PHE A 84 -5.86 22.41 -4.65
C PHE A 84 -5.37 22.80 -6.06
N PHE A 85 -6.20 23.49 -6.84
CA PHE A 85 -5.83 24.01 -8.16
C PHE A 85 -4.61 24.95 -8.13
N ARG A 86 -4.57 25.88 -7.17
CA ARG A 86 -3.44 26.81 -6.95
C ARG A 86 -2.19 26.08 -6.47
N ASP A 87 -2.35 25.04 -5.66
CA ASP A 87 -1.24 24.22 -5.19
C ASP A 87 -0.60 23.48 -6.36
N VAL A 88 -1.42 22.87 -7.24
CA VAL A 88 -0.94 22.26 -8.49
C VAL A 88 -0.16 23.27 -9.33
N PHE A 89 -0.71 24.47 -9.55
CA PHE A 89 -0.02 25.53 -10.28
C PHE A 89 1.34 25.89 -9.66
N THR A 90 1.39 26.01 -8.33
CA THR A 90 2.62 26.37 -7.60
C THR A 90 3.69 25.28 -7.75
N TYR A 91 3.29 24.00 -7.76
CA TYR A 91 4.23 22.91 -8.05
C TYR A 91 4.75 22.97 -9.48
N VAL A 92 3.86 23.20 -10.46
CA VAL A 92 4.20 23.30 -11.88
C VAL A 92 5.17 24.47 -12.14
N GLU A 93 4.95 25.61 -11.50
CA GLU A 93 5.83 26.78 -11.61
C GLU A 93 7.27 26.49 -11.15
N ASN A 94 7.44 25.60 -10.18
CA ASN A 94 8.75 25.27 -9.60
C ASN A 94 9.47 24.11 -10.30
N ILE A 95 8.89 23.53 -11.36
CA ILE A 95 9.56 22.46 -12.12
C ILE A 95 10.80 23.04 -12.80
N ASN A 96 11.93 22.36 -12.62
CA ASN A 96 13.15 22.73 -13.33
C ASN A 96 13.06 22.32 -14.81
N LEU A 97 12.69 23.27 -15.66
CA LEU A 97 12.59 23.10 -17.10
C LEU A 97 13.94 23.19 -17.83
N ASP A 98 15.06 23.44 -17.13
CA ASP A 98 16.42 23.50 -17.72
C ASP A 98 17.04 22.12 -17.96
N SER A 99 16.23 21.05 -17.92
CA SER A 99 16.71 19.72 -18.30
C SER A 99 16.91 19.64 -19.82
N GLU A 100 17.99 19.00 -20.28
CA GLU A 100 18.33 18.78 -21.70
C GLU A 100 17.23 18.05 -22.52
N LYS A 101 16.14 17.61 -21.88
CA LYS A 101 15.07 16.82 -22.49
C LYS A 101 13.97 17.66 -23.15
N ILE A 102 13.75 18.89 -22.69
CA ILE A 102 12.63 19.72 -23.20
C ILE A 102 13.15 20.61 -24.32
N ASP A 103 12.47 20.62 -25.46
CA ASP A 103 12.81 21.52 -26.56
C ASP A 103 12.58 23.00 -26.18
N GLU A 104 13.43 23.89 -26.71
CA GLU A 104 13.37 25.34 -26.40
C GLU A 104 12.03 25.99 -26.77
N ASN A 105 11.32 25.47 -27.78
CA ASN A 105 10.02 26.02 -28.18
C ASN A 105 8.94 25.69 -27.14
N THR A 106 8.84 24.42 -26.72
CA THR A 106 7.91 23.98 -25.68
C THR A 106 8.25 24.61 -24.34
N LYS A 107 9.55 24.73 -24.01
CA LYS A 107 10.01 25.44 -22.81
C LYS A 107 9.54 26.90 -22.80
N SER A 108 9.70 27.60 -23.92
CA SER A 108 9.24 28.98 -24.09
C SER A 108 7.71 29.08 -23.98
N GLU A 109 6.98 28.13 -24.57
CA GLU A 109 5.52 28.06 -24.48
C GLU A 109 5.05 27.84 -23.04
N ILE A 110 5.62 26.86 -22.32
CA ILE A 110 5.31 26.59 -20.91
C ILE A 110 5.56 27.84 -20.06
N ILE A 111 6.71 28.49 -20.19
CA ILE A 111 7.05 29.70 -19.42
C ILE A 111 6.06 30.83 -19.70
N SER A 112 5.66 31.01 -20.97
CA SER A 112 4.66 31.99 -21.37
C SER A 112 3.31 31.72 -20.71
N LEU A 113 2.84 30.47 -20.78
CA LEU A 113 1.58 30.03 -20.19
C LEU A 113 1.59 30.17 -18.65
N ILE A 114 2.68 29.79 -17.99
CA ILE A 114 2.86 29.94 -16.53
C ILE A 114 2.77 31.42 -16.14
N LYS A 115 3.45 32.33 -16.87
CA LYS A 115 3.36 33.77 -16.60
C LYS A 115 1.93 34.28 -16.72
N SER A 116 1.21 33.93 -17.80
CA SER A 116 -0.20 34.32 -17.98
C SER A 116 -1.07 33.82 -16.82
N LEU A 117 -0.95 32.54 -16.49
CA LEU A 117 -1.72 31.91 -15.42
C LEU A 117 -1.39 32.48 -14.03
N LYS A 118 -0.12 32.84 -13.77
CA LYS A 118 0.27 33.47 -12.52
C LYS A 118 -0.47 34.78 -12.30
N TYR A 119 -0.63 35.59 -13.35
CA TYR A 119 -1.44 36.80 -13.28
C TYR A 119 -2.91 36.48 -13.00
N GLU A 120 -3.49 35.51 -13.72
CA GLU A 120 -4.91 35.14 -13.59
C GLU A 120 -5.27 34.53 -12.23
N ILE A 121 -4.40 33.68 -11.66
CA ILE A 121 -4.62 32.98 -10.39
C ILE A 121 -4.37 33.88 -9.18
N PHE A 122 -3.33 34.71 -9.19
CA PHE A 122 -2.92 35.47 -8.00
C PHE A 122 -3.43 36.91 -7.98
N PHE A 123 -3.72 37.52 -9.13
CA PHE A 123 -4.14 38.92 -9.17
C PHE A 123 -5.64 39.13 -9.32
N ASN A 124 -6.41 38.07 -9.60
CA ASN A 124 -7.89 38.05 -9.60
C ASN A 124 -8.49 39.37 -10.10
N VAL A 125 -7.95 39.91 -11.20
CA VAL A 125 -8.50 41.09 -11.84
C VAL A 125 -9.73 40.59 -12.56
N ILE A 126 -10.88 40.74 -11.92
CA ILE A 126 -12.17 40.71 -12.61
C ILE A 126 -12.09 41.85 -13.61
N HIS A 127 -11.63 41.55 -14.83
CA HIS A 127 -11.77 42.47 -15.94
C HIS A 127 -13.26 42.52 -16.26
N GLU A 128 -13.98 43.43 -15.59
CA GLU A 128 -15.04 44.13 -16.29
C GLU A 128 -14.36 44.89 -17.43
N GLU A 129 -14.27 44.28 -18.61
CA GLU A 129 -13.99 45.03 -19.83
C GLU A 129 -15.17 45.97 -20.06
N ILE A 130 -15.09 47.16 -19.45
CA ILE A 130 -15.90 48.29 -19.85
C ILE A 130 -15.27 48.80 -21.15
N ILE A 131 -15.77 48.30 -22.28
CA ILE A 131 -15.53 48.95 -23.56
C ILE A 131 -16.32 50.26 -23.52
N ASN A 132 -15.65 51.32 -23.04
CA ASN A 132 -16.07 52.69 -23.23
C ASN A 132 -16.04 52.97 -24.74
N LYS A 133 -17.19 52.84 -25.39
CA LYS A 133 -17.47 53.76 -26.50
C LYS A 133 -18.19 54.96 -25.90
N GLU A 134 -17.44 56.04 -25.77
CA GLU A 134 -17.98 57.37 -25.57
C GLU A 134 -19.15 57.57 -26.55
N HIS A 135 -20.36 57.75 -26.01
CA HIS A 135 -21.03 59.04 -26.06
C HIS A 135 -22.45 58.97 -25.42
N LEU A 136 -22.65 59.91 -24.50
CA LEU A 136 -23.86 60.70 -24.22
C LEU A 136 -24.77 60.36 -23.02
N VAL A 137 -24.61 61.25 -22.04
CA VAL A 137 -25.38 61.57 -20.84
C VAL A 137 -26.82 61.99 -21.17
N SER A 138 -27.78 61.55 -20.34
CA SER A 138 -28.55 62.51 -19.53
C SER A 138 -29.58 61.92 -18.55
N GLN A 139 -29.40 62.35 -17.28
CA GLN A 139 -30.39 62.89 -16.35
C GLN A 139 -31.78 62.22 -16.28
N GLU A 140 -32.00 61.42 -15.24
CA GLU A 140 -32.85 61.77 -14.07
C GLU A 140 -33.21 60.49 -13.31
N SER A 141 -32.55 60.27 -12.18
CA SER A 141 -33.25 59.86 -10.95
C SER A 141 -32.26 60.01 -9.80
N LYS A 142 -32.44 61.09 -9.03
CA LYS A 142 -32.16 61.06 -7.60
C LYS A 142 -32.92 59.88 -7.04
N ASP A 143 -32.21 58.91 -6.48
CA ASP A 143 -32.50 58.52 -5.10
C ASP A 143 -31.32 57.82 -4.46
N GLN A 144 -31.23 58.09 -3.17
CA GLN A 144 -30.11 57.89 -2.28
C GLN A 144 -29.90 56.40 -2.01
N ALA A 145 -28.65 55.94 -2.12
CA ALA A 145 -28.07 55.02 -1.14
C ALA A 145 -26.55 55.02 -1.31
N GLY A 146 -25.88 55.77 -0.45
CA GLY A 146 -24.44 55.71 -0.35
C GLY A 146 -24.00 54.32 0.11
N PHE A 147 -23.05 53.73 -0.61
CA PHE A 147 -22.08 52.84 0.00
C PHE A 147 -20.68 53.39 -0.29
N LYS A 148 -20.15 54.10 0.70
CA LYS A 148 -18.73 54.40 0.84
C LYS A 148 -18.01 53.05 0.98
N ILE A 149 -17.32 52.60 -0.06
CA ILE A 149 -16.19 51.72 0.14
C ILE A 149 -14.97 52.62 0.27
N LYS A 150 -14.51 52.80 1.51
CA LYS A 150 -13.17 53.30 1.79
C LYS A 150 -12.19 52.25 1.29
N ILE A 151 -11.54 52.52 0.16
CA ILE A 151 -10.31 51.83 -0.22
C ILE A 151 -9.16 52.61 0.43
N PRO A 152 -8.41 52.04 1.39
CA PRO A 152 -7.22 52.69 1.91
C PRO A 152 -6.06 52.47 0.93
N PHE A 153 -5.48 53.58 0.47
CA PHE A 153 -4.12 53.75 -0.05
C PHE A 153 -3.62 52.79 -1.14
N VAL A 154 -3.63 53.26 -2.39
CA VAL A 154 -2.41 53.35 -3.20
C VAL A 154 -2.43 54.72 -3.90
N GLU A 155 -1.68 55.68 -3.34
CA GLU A 155 -1.13 56.77 -4.13
C GLU A 155 -0.25 56.13 -5.21
N ILE A 156 -0.52 56.41 -6.49
CA ILE A 156 0.42 56.52 -7.62
C ILE A 156 -0.40 56.42 -8.93
N PHE A 157 -0.69 57.61 -9.46
CA PHE A 157 -0.79 58.04 -10.87
C PHE A 157 -1.99 58.96 -11.13
N ASN A 158 -1.69 60.26 -11.07
CA ASN A 158 -2.44 61.33 -11.72
C ASN A 158 -2.44 61.10 -13.24
N PHE A 159 -3.62 61.07 -13.86
CA PHE A 159 -3.78 61.54 -15.24
C PHE A 159 -5.09 62.31 -15.37
N ASN A 160 -4.96 63.62 -15.58
CA ASN A 160 -6.05 64.53 -15.92
C ASN A 160 -6.36 64.40 -17.42
N GLY A 161 -7.64 64.28 -17.75
CA GLY A 161 -8.16 64.46 -19.10
C GLY A 161 -9.63 64.86 -19.05
N SER A 162 -9.91 66.12 -19.38
CA SER A 162 -11.27 66.67 -19.58
C SER A 162 -11.69 66.49 -21.04
N ILE A 163 -13.01 66.37 -21.33
CA ILE A 163 -13.73 66.96 -22.49
C ILE A 163 -15.24 66.64 -22.42
N SER A 164 -16.01 67.56 -23.02
CA SER A 164 -17.42 67.97 -22.86
C SER A 164 -18.51 67.23 -23.69
N GLU A 165 -19.78 67.44 -23.30
CA GLU A 165 -21.05 66.94 -23.87
C GLU A 165 -21.49 67.51 -25.26
N SER A 166 -22.32 66.76 -26.01
CA SER A 166 -23.54 67.27 -26.71
C SER A 166 -24.41 66.16 -27.37
N ARG A 167 -25.73 66.16 -27.09
CA ARG A 167 -26.80 65.18 -27.45
C ARG A 167 -27.28 65.22 -28.92
N SER A 168 -27.77 64.09 -29.48
CA SER A 168 -29.15 63.93 -30.04
C SER A 168 -29.41 62.53 -30.66
N GLU A 169 -30.71 62.20 -30.78
CA GLU A 169 -31.39 60.89 -30.81
C GLU A 169 -31.42 60.12 -32.16
N LYS A 170 -31.56 58.78 -32.11
CA LYS A 170 -32.70 58.00 -32.66
C LYS A 170 -32.47 56.48 -32.59
N ASP A 171 -33.47 55.77 -32.09
CA ASP A 171 -33.55 54.31 -31.95
C ASP A 171 -33.44 53.55 -33.28
N LYS A 172 -32.63 52.49 -33.27
CA LYS A 172 -32.86 51.25 -34.05
C LYS A 172 -32.40 50.06 -33.22
N ASP A 173 -33.35 49.18 -32.94
CA ASP A 173 -33.18 47.88 -32.30
C ASP A 173 -31.98 47.10 -32.85
N LEU A 174 -31.04 46.78 -31.96
CA LEU A 174 -30.03 45.76 -32.15
C LEU A 174 -30.00 44.94 -30.86
N PHE A 175 -30.67 43.79 -30.88
CA PHE A 175 -30.58 42.78 -29.83
C PHE A 175 -29.11 42.41 -29.61
N GLN A 176 -28.48 42.97 -28.57
CA GLN A 176 -27.19 42.52 -28.08
C GLN A 176 -27.39 41.35 -27.12
N THR A 177 -27.08 40.14 -27.57
CA THR A 177 -26.95 38.97 -26.71
C THR A 177 -25.88 39.23 -25.65
N LYS A 178 -26.31 39.38 -24.41
CA LYS A 178 -25.50 39.58 -23.21
C LYS A 178 -24.93 38.22 -22.79
N ILE A 179 -23.68 37.90 -23.14
CA ILE A 179 -23.00 36.71 -22.59
C ILE A 179 -22.41 37.10 -21.24
N ILE A 180 -23.11 36.74 -20.17
CA ILE A 180 -22.63 36.91 -18.80
C ILE A 180 -21.67 35.74 -18.52
N LYS A 181 -20.35 35.98 -18.54
CA LYS A 181 -19.36 34.99 -18.08
C LYS A 181 -19.45 34.90 -16.56
N THR A 182 -20.03 33.82 -16.05
CA THR A 182 -20.15 33.57 -14.61
C THR A 182 -18.80 33.20 -14.00
N LYS A 183 -18.69 33.27 -12.67
CA LYS A 183 -17.51 32.86 -11.89
C LYS A 183 -17.00 31.45 -12.23
N ASN A 184 -17.87 30.59 -12.74
CA ASN A 184 -17.54 29.23 -13.19
C ASN A 184 -16.82 29.21 -14.54
N PHE A 185 -17.21 30.06 -15.51
CA PHE A 185 -16.57 30.13 -16.82
C PHE A 185 -15.09 30.57 -16.73
N TYR A 186 -14.79 31.52 -15.83
CA TYR A 186 -13.41 31.95 -15.56
C TYR A 186 -12.57 30.83 -14.91
N LYS A 187 -13.20 29.94 -14.14
CA LYS A 187 -12.53 28.79 -13.52
C LYS A 187 -12.14 27.75 -14.59
N ASP A 188 -13.00 27.50 -15.57
CA ASP A 188 -12.77 26.53 -16.64
C ASP A 188 -11.66 26.98 -17.61
N ASP A 189 -11.65 28.25 -18.04
CA ASP A 189 -10.60 28.79 -18.92
C ASP A 189 -9.20 28.72 -18.26
N ILE A 190 -9.12 29.04 -16.97
CA ILE A 190 -7.89 28.93 -16.18
C ILE A 190 -7.49 27.46 -16.01
N GLN A 191 -8.45 26.57 -15.73
CA GLN A 191 -8.20 25.14 -15.63
C GLN A 191 -7.65 24.57 -16.94
N ASN A 192 -8.21 24.96 -18.08
CA ASN A 192 -7.76 24.53 -19.41
C ASN A 192 -6.33 24.96 -19.72
N LYS A 193 -5.92 26.17 -19.32
CA LYS A 193 -4.52 26.61 -19.47
C LYS A 193 -3.57 25.77 -18.61
N LEU A 194 -3.95 25.43 -17.38
CA LEU A 194 -3.13 24.57 -16.52
C LEU A 194 -3.04 23.16 -17.09
N ILE A 195 -4.16 22.60 -17.54
CA ILE A 195 -4.21 21.29 -18.23
C ILE A 195 -3.28 21.30 -19.44
N LYS A 196 -3.30 22.37 -20.25
CA LYS A 196 -2.39 22.50 -21.39
C LYS A 196 -0.92 22.46 -20.97
N ILE A 197 -0.53 23.16 -19.90
CA ILE A 197 0.84 23.10 -19.39
C ILE A 197 1.19 21.68 -18.95
N LEU A 198 0.31 21.02 -18.21
CA LEU A 198 0.54 19.66 -17.72
C LEU A 198 0.69 18.67 -18.88
N ASN A 199 -0.09 18.80 -19.96
CA ASN A 199 0.02 17.98 -21.16
C ASN A 199 1.34 18.21 -21.91
N LEU A 200 1.82 19.45 -21.95
CA LEU A 200 3.14 19.72 -22.52
C LEU A 200 4.27 19.10 -21.68
N ILE A 201 4.14 19.10 -20.36
CA ILE A 201 5.10 18.48 -19.44
C ILE A 201 5.05 16.95 -19.55
N SER A 202 3.86 16.36 -19.68
CA SER A 202 3.69 14.90 -19.72
C SER A 202 4.30 14.23 -20.95
N ASN A 203 4.55 14.99 -22.02
CA ASN A 203 5.33 14.52 -23.17
C ASN A 203 6.79 14.15 -22.82
N TYR A 204 7.32 14.72 -21.72
CA TYR A 204 8.71 14.56 -21.32
C TYR A 204 8.88 13.81 -19.99
N TYR A 205 7.84 13.82 -19.15
CA TYR A 205 7.85 13.22 -17.82
C TYR A 205 6.62 12.37 -17.59
N LYS A 206 6.79 11.28 -16.84
CA LYS A 206 5.67 10.55 -16.26
C LYS A 206 5.20 11.29 -15.02
N VAL A 207 4.01 11.87 -15.08
CA VAL A 207 3.47 12.76 -14.04
C VAL A 207 2.42 12.03 -13.21
N PHE A 208 2.59 12.04 -11.89
CA PHE A 208 1.70 11.41 -10.93
C PHE A 208 1.24 12.41 -9.87
N PHE A 209 -0.07 12.42 -9.62
CA PHE A 209 -0.69 13.18 -8.53
C PHE A 209 -1.11 12.23 -7.42
N ILE A 210 -0.66 12.47 -6.20
CA ILE A 210 -1.03 11.70 -5.01
C ILE A 210 -1.78 12.63 -4.08
N ILE A 211 -3.06 12.35 -3.87
CA ILE A 211 -3.94 13.13 -3.00
C ILE A 211 -4.29 12.26 -1.79
N ASP A 212 -3.77 12.65 -0.63
CA ASP A 212 -3.92 11.96 0.65
C ASP A 212 -4.79 12.78 1.61
N GLU A 213 -5.26 12.13 2.67
CA GLU A 213 -6.11 12.70 3.74
C GLU A 213 -7.52 13.14 3.34
N LEU A 214 -8.00 12.71 2.16
CA LEU A 214 -9.35 12.98 1.67
C LEU A 214 -10.46 12.38 2.56
N ASP A 215 -10.14 11.33 3.32
CA ASP A 215 -11.00 10.69 4.32
C ASP A 215 -11.41 11.64 5.46
N LYS A 216 -10.61 12.69 5.72
CA LYS A 216 -10.94 13.71 6.74
C LYS A 216 -12.04 14.68 6.29
N MET A 217 -12.39 14.70 4.99
CA MET A 217 -13.46 15.53 4.46
C MET A 217 -14.82 14.84 4.63
N ASP A 218 -15.86 15.62 4.95
CA ASP A 218 -17.22 15.08 4.92
C ASP A 218 -17.67 14.79 3.47
N ASN A 219 -18.79 14.06 3.32
CA ASN A 219 -19.26 13.62 2.00
C ASN A 219 -19.62 14.81 1.08
N LEU A 220 -20.19 15.88 1.63
CA LEU A 220 -20.54 17.09 0.87
C LEU A 220 -19.32 17.85 0.36
N SER A 221 -18.32 18.07 1.21
CA SER A 221 -17.08 18.77 0.80
C SER A 221 -16.28 17.93 -0.20
N PHE A 222 -16.23 16.62 -0.01
CA PHE A 222 -15.56 15.71 -0.94
C PHE A 222 -16.21 15.76 -2.33
N ASN A 223 -17.54 15.67 -2.41
CA ASN A 223 -18.26 15.75 -3.68
C ASN A 223 -18.06 17.11 -4.36
N SER A 224 -18.09 18.19 -3.56
CA SER A 224 -17.82 19.53 -4.07
C SER A 224 -16.41 19.64 -4.62
N PHE A 225 -15.40 19.12 -3.92
CA PHE A 225 -14.02 19.06 -4.39
C PHE A 225 -13.87 18.30 -5.71
N VAL A 226 -14.50 17.12 -5.84
CA VAL A 226 -14.43 16.33 -7.08
C VAL A 226 -15.08 17.08 -8.23
N LEU A 227 -16.26 17.67 -8.02
CA LEU A 227 -16.97 18.45 -9.03
C LEU A 227 -16.17 19.67 -9.47
N GLU A 228 -15.58 20.40 -8.52
CA GLU A 228 -14.80 21.61 -8.79
C GLU A 228 -13.52 21.36 -9.60
N ASN A 229 -12.99 20.14 -9.57
CA ASN A 229 -11.74 19.76 -10.25
C ASN A 229 -11.98 18.68 -11.31
N LYS A 230 -13.24 18.42 -11.69
CA LYS A 230 -13.62 17.35 -12.61
C LYS A 230 -12.90 17.47 -13.97
N MET A 231 -12.80 18.69 -14.51
CA MET A 231 -12.09 18.94 -15.79
C MET A 231 -10.63 18.50 -15.69
N LEU A 232 -9.94 18.86 -14.60
CA LEU A 232 -8.55 18.44 -14.37
C LEU A 232 -8.41 16.90 -14.32
N PHE A 233 -9.33 16.21 -13.64
CA PHE A 233 -9.25 14.74 -13.51
C PHE A 233 -9.57 14.00 -14.81
N LEU A 234 -10.42 14.57 -15.67
CA LEU A 234 -10.86 13.91 -16.90
C LEU A 234 -10.05 14.31 -18.13
N GLU A 235 -9.64 15.58 -18.25
CA GLU A 235 -9.05 16.12 -19.49
C GLU A 235 -7.53 16.23 -19.46
N ALA A 236 -6.89 16.15 -18.29
CA ALA A 236 -5.43 16.24 -18.20
C ALA A 236 -4.70 14.99 -18.72
N ASP A 237 -5.38 13.86 -18.88
CA ASP A 237 -4.76 12.58 -19.29
C ASP A 237 -3.54 12.20 -18.42
N LEU A 238 -3.64 12.45 -17.10
CA LEU A 238 -2.58 12.16 -16.11
C LEU A 238 -3.05 11.11 -15.10
N SER A 239 -2.08 10.54 -14.37
CA SER A 239 -2.35 9.56 -13.32
C SER A 239 -2.63 10.25 -11.97
N PHE A 240 -3.83 10.02 -11.41
CA PHE A 240 -4.22 10.53 -10.09
C PHE A 240 -4.46 9.37 -9.11
N PHE A 241 -3.88 9.45 -7.92
CA PHE A 241 -4.09 8.50 -6.82
C PHE A 241 -4.82 9.19 -5.67
N PHE A 242 -6.02 8.72 -5.36
CA PHE A 242 -6.79 9.17 -4.19
C PHE A 242 -6.62 8.17 -3.06
N ILE A 243 -6.03 8.59 -1.94
CA ILE A 243 -5.87 7.73 -0.77
C ILE A 243 -6.99 8.06 0.22
N ILE A 244 -7.86 7.08 0.47
CA ILE A 244 -9.03 7.21 1.35
C ILE A 244 -9.17 6.03 2.32
N ASP A 245 -10.04 6.16 3.31
CA ASP A 245 -10.46 5.05 4.18
C ASP A 245 -11.47 4.12 3.48
N LYS A 246 -11.87 3.05 4.16
CA LYS A 246 -12.79 2.07 3.59
C LYS A 246 -14.23 2.59 3.58
N GLU A 247 -14.62 3.36 4.59
CA GLU A 247 -15.95 3.90 4.79
C GLU A 247 -16.30 4.85 3.65
N LYS A 248 -15.40 5.80 3.37
CA LYS A 248 -15.52 6.68 2.21
C LYS A 248 -15.56 5.88 0.92
N CYS A 249 -14.73 4.85 0.77
CA CYS A 249 -14.74 4.03 -0.45
C CYS A 249 -16.07 3.30 -0.68
N ILE A 250 -16.69 2.77 0.37
CA ILE A 250 -18.03 2.16 0.32
C ILE A 250 -19.06 3.20 -0.15
N ASP A 251 -19.03 4.39 0.44
CA ASP A 251 -19.95 5.47 0.02
C ASP A 251 -19.76 5.85 -1.45
N LEU A 252 -18.50 5.92 -1.92
CA LEU A 252 -18.20 6.24 -3.31
C LEU A 252 -18.65 5.14 -4.28
N GLN A 253 -18.48 3.87 -3.92
CA GLN A 253 -18.80 2.74 -4.78
C GLN A 253 -20.29 2.43 -4.85
N TYR A 254 -21.03 2.61 -3.75
CA TYR A 254 -22.40 2.11 -3.65
C TYR A 254 -23.47 3.21 -3.56
N ASN A 255 -23.09 4.45 -3.21
CA ASN A 255 -24.05 5.53 -2.98
C ASN A 255 -23.86 6.75 -3.91
N ASN A 256 -22.84 6.77 -4.78
CA ASN A 256 -22.48 7.96 -5.53
C ASN A 256 -22.27 7.72 -7.04
N SER A 257 -23.34 7.87 -7.81
CA SER A 257 -23.33 7.71 -9.29
C SER A 257 -22.38 8.67 -10.02
N LEU A 258 -22.04 9.81 -9.43
CA LEU A 258 -21.08 10.75 -10.04
C LEU A 258 -19.69 10.12 -10.13
N MET A 259 -19.32 9.33 -9.13
CA MET A 259 -17.98 8.78 -8.98
C MET A 259 -17.73 7.61 -9.91
N GLU A 260 -18.77 6.86 -10.28
CA GLU A 260 -18.68 5.79 -11.30
C GLU A 260 -18.14 6.31 -12.64
N SER A 261 -18.41 7.58 -12.98
CA SER A 261 -17.96 8.18 -14.24
C SER A 261 -16.55 8.77 -14.20
N ILE A 262 -15.98 8.99 -13.01
CA ILE A 262 -14.69 9.69 -12.82
C ILE A 262 -13.60 8.71 -12.36
N ILE A 263 -13.95 7.76 -11.49
CA ILE A 263 -13.01 6.76 -10.99
C ILE A 263 -12.79 5.73 -12.08
N ARG A 264 -11.55 5.64 -12.57
CA ARG A 264 -11.16 4.55 -13.47
C ARG A 264 -11.10 3.23 -12.73
N GLU A 265 -10.57 3.27 -11.51
CA GLU A 265 -10.14 2.07 -10.82
C GLU A 265 -10.17 2.22 -9.30
N ASN A 266 -10.64 1.17 -8.61
CA ASN A 266 -10.63 1.07 -7.16
C ASN A 266 -9.73 -0.09 -6.72
N ILE A 267 -8.66 0.22 -6.01
CA ILE A 267 -7.74 -0.76 -5.42
C ILE A 267 -7.94 -0.75 -3.91
N TYR A 268 -8.63 -1.78 -3.40
CA TYR A 268 -8.88 -1.94 -1.97
C TYR A 268 -7.78 -2.75 -1.29
N ILE A 269 -7.07 -2.18 -0.33
CA ILE A 269 -6.10 -2.87 0.51
C ILE A 269 -6.76 -3.28 1.83
N SER A 270 -6.98 -4.59 1.97
CA SER A 270 -7.57 -5.24 3.15
C SER A 270 -6.56 -5.35 4.29
N ASN A 271 -7.05 -5.54 5.52
CA ASN A 271 -6.23 -6.12 6.58
C ASN A 271 -5.81 -7.54 6.19
N LEU A 272 -4.72 -8.02 6.81
CA LEU A 272 -4.23 -9.38 6.61
C LEU A 272 -5.30 -10.38 7.07
N GLU A 273 -5.58 -11.37 6.23
CA GLU A 273 -6.33 -12.55 6.65
C GLU A 273 -5.45 -13.46 7.52
N TRP A 274 -6.07 -14.39 8.27
CA TRP A 274 -5.34 -15.30 9.14
C TRP A 274 -4.19 -16.05 8.43
N PRO A 275 -4.37 -16.62 7.23
CA PRO A 275 -3.27 -17.27 6.51
C PRO A 275 -2.12 -16.32 6.20
N GLU A 276 -2.43 -15.10 5.76
CA GLU A 276 -1.42 -14.10 5.41
C GLU A 276 -0.67 -13.60 6.63
N PHE A 277 -1.40 -13.39 7.73
CA PHE A 277 -0.82 -13.05 9.01
C PHE A 277 0.11 -14.16 9.51
N LEU A 278 -0.29 -15.43 9.38
CA LEU A 278 0.51 -16.58 9.77
C LEU A 278 1.84 -16.59 9.01
N ILE A 279 1.81 -16.39 7.69
CA ILE A 279 3.03 -16.30 6.86
C ILE A 279 3.92 -15.14 7.30
N ILE A 280 3.36 -13.93 7.41
CA ILE A 280 4.15 -12.74 7.70
C ILE A 280 4.73 -12.82 9.11
N ALA A 281 3.92 -13.22 10.10
CA ALA A 281 4.37 -13.36 11.48
C ALA A 281 5.41 -14.48 11.63
N SER A 282 5.23 -15.63 10.95
CA SER A 282 6.22 -16.73 10.94
C SER A 282 7.48 -16.41 10.14
N ARG A 283 7.55 -15.29 9.41
CA ARG A 283 8.82 -14.81 8.83
C ARG A 283 9.50 -13.77 9.71
N MET A 284 8.78 -13.25 10.70
CA MET A 284 9.24 -12.19 11.59
C MET A 284 9.74 -12.69 12.95
N ASP A 285 9.24 -13.82 13.48
CA ASP A 285 9.59 -14.26 14.84
C ASP A 285 9.64 -15.79 15.02
N THR A 286 10.84 -16.31 15.29
CA THR A 286 11.19 -17.73 15.24
C THR A 286 10.62 -18.61 16.36
N ASP A 287 10.12 -18.04 17.46
CA ASP A 287 9.74 -18.79 18.66
C ASP A 287 8.30 -18.46 19.16
N ILE A 288 7.31 -18.34 18.27
CA ILE A 288 5.89 -18.08 18.65
C ILE A 288 4.99 -19.30 18.45
N SER A 289 4.20 -19.67 19.47
CA SER A 289 3.15 -20.69 19.36
C SER A 289 1.91 -20.21 18.57
N VAL A 290 1.15 -21.15 17.98
CA VAL A 290 -0.08 -20.81 17.21
C VAL A 290 -1.07 -20.00 18.03
N ASN A 291 -1.31 -20.35 19.30
CA ASN A 291 -2.25 -19.62 20.13
C ASN A 291 -1.78 -18.18 20.44
N GLN A 292 -0.47 -17.96 20.60
CA GLN A 292 0.08 -16.60 20.69
C GLN A 292 -0.09 -15.83 19.37
N LEU A 293 0.06 -16.49 18.21
CA LEU A 293 -0.20 -15.87 16.91
C LEU A 293 -1.68 -15.51 16.74
N ARG A 294 -2.60 -16.36 17.18
CA ARG A 294 -4.05 -16.10 17.18
C ARG A 294 -4.41 -14.88 18.04
N GLU A 295 -3.85 -14.79 19.25
CA GLU A 295 -4.00 -13.61 20.11
C GLU A 295 -3.43 -12.35 19.45
N ALA A 296 -2.23 -12.45 18.87
CA ALA A 296 -1.61 -11.34 18.17
C ALA A 296 -2.46 -10.89 16.97
N PHE A 297 -3.02 -11.82 16.20
CA PHE A 297 -3.92 -11.52 15.10
C PHE A 297 -5.14 -10.74 15.58
N TYR A 298 -5.82 -11.21 16.64
CA TYR A 298 -7.00 -10.55 17.18
C TYR A 298 -6.66 -9.14 17.71
N ASN A 299 -5.59 -9.02 18.48
CA ASN A 299 -5.16 -7.74 19.06
C ASN A 299 -4.71 -6.72 18.00
N THR A 300 -4.10 -7.18 16.92
CA THR A 300 -3.75 -6.33 15.78
C THR A 300 -4.92 -6.08 14.84
N ARG A 301 -5.95 -6.92 14.89
CA ARG A 301 -7.08 -6.94 13.94
C ARG A 301 -6.61 -7.19 12.50
N GLY A 302 -5.58 -8.04 12.32
CA GLY A 302 -4.91 -8.24 11.03
C GLY A 302 -4.20 -6.99 10.49
N ASN A 303 -4.05 -5.93 11.30
CA ASN A 303 -3.43 -4.70 10.85
C ASN A 303 -1.93 -4.88 10.69
N TYR A 304 -1.52 -4.84 9.43
CA TYR A 304 -0.14 -4.99 8.98
C TYR A 304 0.88 -4.17 9.80
N ARG A 305 0.65 -2.87 9.99
CA ARG A 305 1.60 -2.02 10.72
C ARG A 305 1.62 -2.32 12.23
N LYS A 306 0.50 -2.77 12.81
CA LYS A 306 0.49 -3.19 14.22
C LYS A 306 1.25 -4.51 14.42
N LEU A 307 1.14 -5.46 13.49
CA LEU A 307 1.90 -6.71 13.51
C LEU A 307 3.40 -6.45 13.62
N ILE A 308 3.95 -5.60 12.74
CA ILE A 308 5.40 -5.29 12.77
C ILE A 308 5.81 -4.63 14.09
N ASN A 309 4.97 -3.73 14.60
CA ASN A 309 5.26 -3.08 15.88
C ASN A 309 5.24 -4.06 17.07
N LEU A 310 4.49 -5.17 17.01
CA LEU A 310 4.51 -6.19 18.08
C LEU A 310 5.86 -6.92 18.18
N GLN A 311 6.53 -7.17 17.05
CA GLN A 311 7.84 -7.85 16.99
C GLN A 311 8.92 -7.14 17.84
N LEU A 312 8.89 -5.79 17.88
CA LEU A 312 9.85 -5.00 18.64
C LEU A 312 9.75 -5.19 20.16
N TYR A 313 8.66 -5.75 20.67
CA TYR A 313 8.40 -5.90 22.10
C TYR A 313 8.53 -7.33 22.62
N ASN A 314 8.46 -8.36 21.75
CA ASN A 314 8.39 -9.76 22.18
C ASN A 314 9.73 -10.46 22.37
N LYS A 315 10.87 -9.83 22.02
CA LYS A 315 12.23 -10.43 22.12
C LYS A 315 12.65 -10.97 23.50
N ASN A 316 11.86 -10.75 24.57
CA ASN A 316 12.31 -10.99 25.96
C ASN A 316 11.36 -11.82 26.85
N ARG A 317 10.41 -12.61 26.33
CA ARG A 317 9.46 -13.33 27.22
C ARG A 317 9.19 -14.78 26.84
N TYR A 318 10.07 -15.67 27.32
CA TYR A 318 9.71 -17.07 27.57
C TYR A 318 8.74 -17.12 28.77
N HIS A 319 7.44 -17.03 28.50
CA HIS A 319 6.42 -17.32 29.51
C HIS A 319 5.62 -18.53 29.08
N ILE A 320 5.39 -19.43 30.05
CA ILE A 320 4.44 -20.53 29.91
C ILE A 320 3.08 -19.94 29.53
N TYR A 321 2.60 -20.29 28.35
CA TYR A 321 1.37 -19.76 27.79
C TYR A 321 0.17 -20.08 28.71
N LYS A 322 -0.56 -19.05 29.11
CA LYS A 322 -1.88 -19.17 29.76
C LYS A 322 -2.90 -18.58 28.82
N GLN A 323 -4.02 -19.28 28.63
CA GLN A 323 -5.12 -18.81 27.80
C GLN A 323 -5.56 -17.42 28.25
N THR A 324 -5.52 -16.44 27.34
CA THR A 324 -6.01 -15.09 27.60
C THR A 324 -7.42 -14.91 27.03
N ASP A 325 -8.13 -13.88 27.50
CA ASP A 325 -9.42 -13.50 26.91
C ASP A 325 -9.30 -13.21 25.41
N SER A 326 -8.14 -12.70 24.96
CA SER A 326 -7.88 -12.44 23.53
C SER A 326 -7.89 -13.71 22.68
N LEU A 327 -7.49 -14.87 23.22
CA LEU A 327 -7.60 -16.14 22.49
C LEU A 327 -9.07 -16.54 22.31
N LYS A 328 -9.87 -16.41 23.38
CA LYS A 328 -11.32 -16.70 23.31
C LYS A 328 -11.98 -15.79 22.28
N CYS A 329 -11.63 -14.51 22.27
CA CYS A 329 -12.11 -13.57 21.27
C CYS A 329 -11.74 -14.00 19.85
N PHE A 330 -10.48 -14.43 19.62
CA PHE A 330 -10.05 -14.95 18.31
C PHE A 330 -10.90 -16.13 17.86
N LEU A 331 -11.15 -17.11 18.73
CA LEU A 331 -11.88 -18.33 18.38
C LEU A 331 -13.34 -18.02 17.99
N LEU A 332 -14.00 -17.14 18.75
CA LEU A 332 -15.35 -16.65 18.40
C LEU A 332 -15.34 -15.86 17.09
N PHE A 333 -14.35 -14.97 16.91
CA PHE A 333 -14.19 -14.20 15.68
C PHE A 333 -14.02 -15.12 14.47
N ASN A 334 -13.13 -16.10 14.57
CA ASN A 334 -12.87 -17.06 13.50
C ASN A 334 -14.12 -17.90 13.20
N TYR A 335 -14.91 -18.28 14.20
CA TYR A 335 -16.18 -18.96 13.98
C TYR A 335 -17.14 -18.13 13.11
N PHE A 336 -17.38 -16.87 13.48
CA PHE A 336 -18.28 -16.00 12.71
C PHE A 336 -17.74 -15.72 11.29
N MET A 337 -16.44 -15.47 11.14
CA MET A 337 -15.86 -15.20 9.82
C MET A 337 -15.95 -16.38 8.85
N ASN A 338 -16.05 -17.61 9.38
CA ASN A 338 -16.20 -18.83 8.58
C ASN A 338 -17.66 -19.19 8.25
N ILE A 339 -18.65 -18.40 8.70
CA ILE A 339 -20.03 -18.58 8.25
C ILE A 339 -20.08 -18.39 6.73
N PRO A 340 -20.65 -19.32 5.94
CA PRO A 340 -20.59 -19.29 4.47
C PRO A 340 -21.03 -17.98 3.84
N TYR A 341 -22.01 -17.30 4.43
CA TYR A 341 -22.45 -15.98 3.98
C TYR A 341 -21.35 -14.92 4.10
N ILE A 342 -20.65 -14.87 5.25
CA ILE A 342 -19.62 -13.87 5.55
C ILE A 342 -18.34 -14.16 4.77
N ALA A 343 -17.95 -15.43 4.70
CA ALA A 343 -16.76 -15.86 3.97
C ALA A 343 -16.79 -15.42 2.49
N ASN A 344 -17.98 -15.39 1.89
CA ASN A 344 -18.22 -15.03 0.49
C ASN A 344 -18.46 -13.53 0.24
N LEU A 345 -18.42 -12.67 1.26
CA LEU A 345 -18.55 -11.23 1.06
C LEU A 345 -17.31 -10.64 0.35
N PRO A 346 -17.47 -9.57 -0.46
CA PRO A 346 -16.34 -8.83 -1.01
C PRO A 346 -15.41 -8.32 0.10
N ASP A 347 -14.09 -8.29 -0.14
CA ASP A 347 -13.07 -7.91 0.86
C ASP A 347 -13.40 -6.60 1.58
N LEU A 348 -13.85 -5.59 0.84
CA LEU A 348 -14.22 -4.27 1.37
C LEU A 348 -15.33 -4.37 2.43
N ILE A 349 -16.37 -5.16 2.14
CA ILE A 349 -17.50 -5.39 3.06
C ILE A 349 -17.09 -6.31 4.20
N LYS A 350 -16.25 -7.32 3.91
CA LYS A 350 -15.72 -8.25 4.90
C LYS A 350 -14.94 -7.53 6.00
N ASP A 351 -14.06 -6.60 5.64
CA ASP A 351 -13.30 -5.80 6.61
C ASP A 351 -14.16 -4.80 7.40
N PHE A 352 -15.34 -4.45 6.91
CA PHE A 352 -16.34 -3.71 7.69
C PHE A 352 -17.03 -4.64 8.71
N VAL A 353 -17.44 -5.83 8.29
CA VAL A 353 -18.00 -6.87 9.16
C VAL A 353 -17.04 -7.21 10.30
N LYS A 354 -15.74 -7.30 10.02
CA LYS A 354 -14.72 -7.55 11.05
C LYS A 354 -14.76 -6.50 12.16
N ASP A 355 -14.90 -5.21 11.84
CA ASP A 355 -14.93 -4.15 12.84
C ASP A 355 -16.16 -4.25 13.75
N PHE A 356 -17.33 -4.50 13.16
CA PHE A 356 -18.54 -4.79 13.92
C PHE A 356 -18.35 -6.01 14.85
N LEU A 357 -17.82 -7.12 14.32
CA LEU A 357 -17.56 -8.32 15.11
C LEU A 357 -16.56 -8.08 16.23
N TYR A 358 -15.50 -7.30 16.01
CA TYR A 358 -14.57 -6.94 17.07
C TYR A 358 -15.28 -6.20 18.20
N GLU A 359 -16.15 -5.24 17.91
CA GLU A 359 -16.89 -4.49 18.92
C GLU A 359 -17.89 -5.40 19.68
N VAL A 360 -18.62 -6.26 18.96
CA VAL A 360 -19.55 -7.24 19.54
C VAL A 360 -18.83 -8.22 20.45
N ILE A 361 -17.73 -8.82 20.00
CA ILE A 361 -16.99 -9.84 20.75
C ILE A 361 -16.27 -9.22 21.96
N ASP A 362 -15.66 -8.04 21.78
CA ASP A 362 -15.03 -7.30 22.89
C ASP A 362 -16.06 -7.00 23.98
N THR A 363 -17.29 -6.62 23.60
CA THR A 363 -18.37 -6.36 24.55
C THR A 363 -18.86 -7.67 25.18
N PHE A 364 -19.11 -8.71 24.40
CA PHE A 364 -19.56 -10.02 24.86
C PHE A 364 -18.63 -10.62 25.94
N ILE A 365 -17.31 -10.50 25.76
CA ILE A 365 -16.35 -11.02 26.75
C ILE A 365 -16.36 -10.21 28.04
N MET A 366 -16.70 -8.91 27.99
CA MET A 366 -16.78 -8.07 29.19
C MET A 366 -18.06 -8.26 30.00
N VAL A 367 -19.21 -8.40 29.33
CA VAL A 367 -20.53 -8.39 29.99
C VAL A 367 -21.32 -9.70 29.87
N GLY A 368 -20.85 -10.64 29.05
CA GLY A 368 -21.55 -11.88 28.73
C GLY A 368 -22.49 -11.73 27.51
N PRO A 369 -23.47 -12.64 27.35
CA PRO A 369 -24.43 -12.62 26.25
C PRO A 369 -25.12 -11.26 26.08
N LEU A 370 -25.09 -10.73 24.85
CA LEU A 370 -25.65 -9.42 24.53
C LEU A 370 -27.13 -9.55 24.18
N SER A 371 -27.93 -8.63 24.70
CA SER A 371 -29.33 -8.47 24.31
C SER A 371 -29.47 -7.87 22.91
N LYS A 372 -30.63 -8.09 22.26
CA LYS A 372 -30.94 -7.48 20.95
C LYS A 372 -30.76 -5.96 20.95
N ASN A 373 -31.17 -5.29 22.03
CA ASN A 373 -31.06 -3.84 22.17
C ASN A 373 -29.59 -3.37 22.26
N GLU A 374 -28.69 -4.16 22.85
CA GLU A 374 -27.26 -3.83 22.90
C GLU A 374 -26.61 -4.01 21.53
N LEU A 375 -26.97 -5.07 20.81
CA LEU A 375 -26.51 -5.29 19.43
C LEU A 375 -27.03 -4.20 18.48
N GLU A 376 -28.28 -3.76 18.65
CA GLU A 376 -28.86 -2.66 17.88
C GLU A 376 -28.09 -1.35 18.13
N LYS A 377 -27.75 -1.03 19.38
CA LYS A 377 -26.90 0.15 19.70
C LYS A 377 -25.53 0.09 19.06
N ILE A 378 -24.87 -1.08 19.04
CA ILE A 378 -23.61 -1.24 18.33
C ILE A 378 -23.83 -1.03 16.84
N SER A 379 -24.90 -1.60 16.28
CA SER A 379 -25.21 -1.52 14.84
C SER A 379 -25.49 -0.11 14.34
N GLU A 380 -25.99 0.80 15.19
CA GLU A 380 -26.22 2.21 14.86
C GLU A 380 -24.95 2.91 14.38
N ASN A 381 -23.77 2.50 14.87
CA ASN A 381 -22.47 3.03 14.42
C ASN A 381 -22.11 2.63 12.98
N TYR A 382 -22.85 1.67 12.40
CA TYR A 382 -22.52 1.02 11.13
C TYR A 382 -23.67 1.14 10.10
N SER A 383 -24.80 1.75 10.46
CA SER A 383 -26.08 1.61 9.74
C SER A 383 -26.47 2.74 8.78
N GLU A 384 -25.50 3.50 8.25
CA GLU A 384 -25.82 4.57 7.27
C GLU A 384 -26.01 4.04 5.84
N ASN A 385 -25.37 2.92 5.49
CA ASN A 385 -25.41 2.33 4.16
C ASN A 385 -26.38 1.15 4.08
N THR A 386 -27.29 1.15 3.10
CA THR A 386 -28.34 0.11 2.94
C THR A 386 -27.78 -1.30 2.76
N ILE A 387 -26.66 -1.45 2.04
CA ILE A 387 -25.98 -2.74 1.84
C ILE A 387 -25.43 -3.23 3.18
N LEU A 388 -24.75 -2.35 3.92
CA LEU A 388 -24.18 -2.68 5.23
C LEU A 388 -25.27 -3.02 6.25
N CYS A 389 -26.38 -2.28 6.29
CA CYS A 389 -27.51 -2.57 7.16
C CYS A 389 -28.03 -4.00 7.00
N SER A 390 -28.16 -4.48 5.76
CA SER A 390 -28.62 -5.84 5.48
C SER A 390 -27.63 -6.90 6.00
N VAL A 391 -26.33 -6.66 5.83
CA VAL A 391 -25.26 -7.55 6.29
C VAL A 391 -25.22 -7.61 7.82
N ILE A 392 -25.27 -6.45 8.47
CA ILE A 392 -25.25 -6.32 9.93
C ILE A 392 -26.51 -6.95 10.55
N SER A 393 -27.69 -6.74 9.97
CA SER A 393 -28.94 -7.35 10.47
C SER A 393 -28.87 -8.88 10.48
N ARG A 394 -28.29 -9.46 9.43
CA ARG A 394 -28.09 -10.92 9.34
C ARG A 394 -27.07 -11.41 10.36
N LEU A 395 -25.97 -10.69 10.56
CA LEU A 395 -24.97 -10.98 11.59
C LEU A 395 -25.55 -10.94 13.00
N ILE A 396 -26.37 -9.94 13.32
CA ILE A 396 -27.08 -9.85 14.60
C ILE A 396 -27.91 -11.12 14.85
N HIS A 397 -28.60 -11.62 13.83
CA HIS A 397 -29.37 -12.86 13.95
C HIS A 397 -28.48 -14.07 14.26
N GLU A 398 -27.33 -14.21 13.60
CA GLU A 398 -26.35 -15.28 13.88
C GLU A 398 -25.79 -15.17 15.31
N VAL A 399 -25.49 -13.96 15.79
CA VAL A 399 -25.00 -13.73 17.15
C VAL A 399 -26.06 -14.08 18.20
N ILE A 400 -27.31 -13.66 18.00
CA ILE A 400 -28.43 -13.95 18.93
C ILE A 400 -28.71 -15.44 19.01
N ASN A 401 -28.61 -16.16 17.89
CA ASN A 401 -28.87 -17.59 17.83
C ASN A 401 -27.68 -18.45 18.27
N LEU A 402 -26.56 -17.83 18.65
CA LEU A 402 -25.36 -18.56 19.09
C LEU A 402 -25.63 -19.26 20.42
N ASN A 403 -25.89 -20.56 20.35
CA ASN A 403 -25.93 -21.44 21.50
C ASN A 403 -24.59 -22.19 21.64
N ASP A 404 -24.24 -22.62 22.86
CA ASP A 404 -23.05 -23.43 23.15
C ASP A 404 -21.68 -22.80 22.79
N TYR A 405 -21.51 -21.48 22.97
CA TYR A 405 -20.24 -20.80 22.69
C TYR A 405 -19.03 -21.39 23.45
N GLU A 406 -19.26 -22.05 24.58
CA GLU A 406 -18.23 -22.74 25.37
C GLU A 406 -17.51 -23.83 24.57
N LYS A 407 -18.18 -24.48 23.62
CA LYS A 407 -17.56 -25.48 22.72
C LYS A 407 -16.65 -24.84 21.68
N ILE A 408 -16.89 -23.58 21.34
CA ILE A 408 -16.16 -22.84 20.29
C ILE A 408 -14.86 -22.26 20.85
N ILE A 409 -14.85 -21.83 22.10
CA ILE A 409 -13.69 -21.16 22.74
C ILE A 409 -12.62 -22.14 23.28
N LEU A 410 -12.69 -23.42 22.92
CA LEU A 410 -11.71 -24.41 23.32
C LEU A 410 -10.40 -24.21 22.52
N PRO A 411 -9.26 -24.02 23.19
CA PRO A 411 -7.99 -23.88 22.52
C PRO A 411 -7.60 -25.20 21.85
N ASP A 412 -7.08 -25.10 20.64
CA ASP A 412 -6.39 -26.20 19.97
C ASP A 412 -4.90 -26.18 20.36
N ASN A 413 -4.30 -27.37 20.47
CA ASN A 413 -2.87 -27.58 20.67
C ASN A 413 -2.11 -27.73 19.34
N SER A 414 -2.73 -27.31 18.22
CA SER A 414 -2.11 -27.28 16.89
C SER A 414 -0.71 -26.70 16.93
N ILE A 415 0.26 -27.47 16.43
CA ILE A 415 1.64 -27.03 16.24
C ILE A 415 1.67 -26.08 15.02
N LEU A 416 2.60 -25.11 15.01
CA LEU A 416 2.74 -24.13 13.92
C LEU A 416 2.74 -24.80 12.54
N ARG A 417 3.46 -25.91 12.40
CA ARG A 417 3.49 -26.75 11.20
C ARG A 417 2.10 -27.20 10.73
N GLU A 418 1.26 -27.70 11.63
CA GLU A 418 -0.08 -28.18 11.27
C GLU A 418 -0.99 -27.03 10.86
N GLU A 419 -0.85 -25.88 11.52
CA GLU A 419 -1.60 -24.68 11.16
C GLU A 419 -1.16 -24.14 9.80
N ILE A 420 0.14 -24.08 9.51
CA ILE A 420 0.68 -23.69 8.19
C ILE A 420 0.15 -24.65 7.12
N LYS A 421 0.17 -25.96 7.36
CA LYS A 421 -0.32 -26.99 6.42
C LYS A 421 -1.80 -26.84 6.04
N LYS A 422 -2.64 -26.21 6.87
CA LYS A 422 -4.05 -25.94 6.54
C LYS A 422 -4.20 -24.98 5.36
N TYR A 423 -3.21 -24.11 5.16
CA TYR A 423 -3.28 -23.02 4.18
C TYR A 423 -2.17 -23.09 3.12
N HIS A 424 -1.08 -23.80 3.41
CA HIS A 424 0.14 -23.84 2.61
C HIS A 424 0.57 -25.28 2.33
N GLN A 425 0.87 -25.57 1.07
CA GLN A 425 1.44 -26.85 0.65
C GLN A 425 2.85 -26.62 0.08
N PRO A 426 3.77 -27.59 0.24
CA PRO A 426 5.07 -27.56 -0.42
C PRO A 426 4.92 -27.30 -1.91
N LYS A 427 5.72 -26.37 -2.43
CA LYS A 427 5.75 -26.08 -3.87
C LYS A 427 6.17 -27.35 -4.61
N LYS A 428 5.37 -27.77 -5.60
CA LYS A 428 5.79 -28.85 -6.51
C LYS A 428 6.96 -28.37 -7.34
N LEU A 429 8.04 -29.13 -7.31
CA LEU A 429 9.18 -28.86 -8.15
C LEU A 429 8.84 -29.19 -9.61
N TYR A 430 8.90 -28.18 -10.48
CA TYR A 430 8.86 -28.37 -11.92
C TYR A 430 10.19 -27.91 -12.49
N TYR A 431 11.03 -28.85 -12.92
CA TYR A 431 12.38 -28.54 -13.41
C TYR A 431 12.36 -27.48 -14.54
N ASN A 432 11.40 -27.59 -15.46
CA ASN A 432 11.22 -26.64 -16.57
C ASN A 432 10.82 -25.22 -16.15
N SER A 433 10.41 -25.02 -14.89
CA SER A 433 10.03 -23.71 -14.33
C SER A 433 11.15 -23.01 -13.57
N PHE A 434 12.33 -23.64 -13.45
CA PHE A 434 13.47 -23.02 -12.78
C PHE A 434 13.84 -21.71 -13.47
N LYS A 435 13.80 -20.61 -12.71
CA LYS A 435 14.55 -19.42 -13.07
C LYS A 435 16.04 -19.80 -13.02
N LYS A 436 16.81 -19.37 -14.02
CA LYS A 436 18.28 -19.60 -14.02
C LYS A 436 18.85 -19.21 -12.66
N LEU A 437 19.62 -20.10 -12.01
CA LEU A 437 19.98 -19.95 -10.58
C LEU A 437 20.75 -18.66 -10.27
N HIS A 438 21.48 -18.12 -11.25
CA HIS A 438 22.16 -16.82 -11.12
C HIS A 438 21.23 -15.61 -10.95
N LYS A 439 19.90 -15.77 -11.11
CA LYS A 439 18.90 -14.72 -10.86
C LYS A 439 18.47 -14.64 -9.40
N TYR A 440 18.94 -15.54 -8.55
CA TYR A 440 18.59 -15.52 -7.14
C TYR A 440 19.46 -14.52 -6.38
N ASN A 441 18.83 -13.67 -5.58
CA ASN A 441 19.49 -12.75 -4.66
C ASN A 441 19.99 -13.52 -3.43
N ILE A 442 21.18 -13.20 -2.92
CA ILE A 442 21.76 -13.90 -1.76
C ILE A 442 21.49 -13.10 -0.48
N LEU A 443 20.89 -13.74 0.52
CA LEU A 443 20.75 -13.25 1.88
C LEU A 443 21.50 -14.18 2.83
N GLU A 444 22.49 -13.65 3.53
CA GLU A 444 23.32 -14.41 4.48
C GLU A 444 22.58 -14.53 5.82
N ILE A 445 22.49 -15.74 6.37
CA ILE A 445 21.92 -16.02 7.69
C ILE A 445 23.01 -16.65 8.54
N ASP A 446 23.49 -15.89 9.53
CA ASP A 446 24.54 -16.28 10.45
C ASP A 446 23.90 -16.96 11.70
N THR A 447 23.42 -18.20 11.53
CA THR A 447 23.04 -19.07 12.67
C THR A 447 23.53 -20.51 12.46
N PRO A 448 24.27 -21.08 13.43
CA PRO A 448 24.67 -22.48 13.40
C PRO A 448 23.59 -23.41 13.94
N GLU A 449 22.46 -22.89 14.44
CA GLU A 449 21.45 -23.69 15.13
C GLU A 449 20.50 -24.39 14.16
N LEU A 450 20.50 -25.72 14.16
CA LEU A 450 19.62 -26.52 13.31
C LEU A 450 18.13 -26.15 13.49
N LYS A 451 17.69 -25.89 14.72
CA LYS A 451 16.29 -25.52 15.00
C LYS A 451 15.84 -24.27 14.22
N ASP A 452 16.74 -23.31 14.03
CA ASP A 452 16.44 -22.07 13.31
C ASP A 452 16.26 -22.38 11.82
N TRP A 453 17.10 -23.26 11.26
CA TRP A 453 16.95 -23.72 9.88
C TRP A 453 15.67 -24.51 9.64
N LEU A 454 15.28 -25.39 10.58
CA LEU A 454 13.99 -26.09 10.51
C LEU A 454 12.84 -25.08 10.49
N TYR A 455 12.89 -24.06 11.36
CA TYR A 455 11.92 -22.99 11.37
C TYR A 455 11.88 -22.21 10.04
N TYR A 456 13.03 -21.81 9.48
CA TYR A 456 13.09 -21.16 8.17
C TYR A 456 12.46 -22.02 7.07
N ILE A 457 12.65 -23.35 7.12
CA ILE A 457 12.02 -24.25 6.16
C ILE A 457 10.49 -24.24 6.32
N GLU A 458 9.96 -24.29 7.55
CA GLU A 458 8.52 -24.25 7.80
C GLU A 458 7.88 -22.92 7.39
N ALA A 459 8.51 -21.80 7.73
CA ALA A 459 8.04 -20.44 7.44
C ALA A 459 8.01 -20.10 5.93
N TRP A 460 8.79 -20.82 5.14
CA TRP A 460 8.92 -20.59 3.69
C TRP A 460 8.46 -21.78 2.84
N ILE A 461 7.81 -22.78 3.45
CA ILE A 461 7.53 -24.08 2.82
C ILE A 461 6.78 -24.00 1.48
N ASP A 462 5.89 -23.02 1.32
CA ASP A 462 5.11 -22.78 0.11
C ASP A 462 5.89 -22.07 -1.01
N CYS A 463 7.12 -21.65 -0.72
CA CYS A 463 7.97 -20.87 -1.61
C CYS A 463 9.28 -21.58 -1.94
N ILE A 464 9.61 -22.69 -1.26
CA ILE A 464 10.86 -23.41 -1.45
C ILE A 464 10.86 -24.08 -2.82
N ASP A 465 11.81 -23.70 -3.66
CA ASP A 465 12.11 -24.43 -4.90
C ASP A 465 12.85 -25.72 -4.56
N PHE A 466 13.95 -25.59 -3.82
CA PHE A 466 14.72 -26.71 -3.33
C PHE A 466 15.65 -26.28 -2.19
N ILE A 467 16.19 -27.27 -1.50
CA ILE A 467 17.21 -27.06 -0.47
C ILE A 467 18.52 -27.71 -0.91
N CYS A 468 19.63 -26.98 -0.81
CA CYS A 468 20.96 -27.50 -1.11
C CYS A 468 21.77 -27.63 0.18
N ILE A 469 22.09 -28.87 0.55
CA ILE A 469 22.95 -29.19 1.68
C ILE A 469 24.38 -29.36 1.15
N CYS A 470 25.25 -28.41 1.45
CA CYS A 470 26.65 -28.45 1.04
C CYS A 470 27.50 -29.06 2.15
N LYS A 471 28.29 -30.07 1.82
CA LYS A 471 29.39 -30.58 2.65
C LYS A 471 30.65 -29.83 2.28
N GLN A 472 31.24 -29.13 3.24
CA GLN A 472 32.45 -28.33 3.07
C GLN A 472 33.59 -28.97 3.86
N GLU A 473 34.75 -29.11 3.23
CA GLU A 473 36.00 -29.54 3.85
C GLU A 473 37.02 -28.41 3.73
N THR A 474 37.53 -27.93 4.87
CA THR A 474 38.54 -26.87 4.92
C THR A 474 39.75 -27.32 5.72
N GLU A 475 40.93 -27.08 5.16
CA GLU A 475 42.19 -27.26 5.85
C GLU A 475 42.55 -25.94 6.56
N LYS A 476 42.63 -25.94 7.90
CA LYS A 476 43.26 -24.83 8.63
C LYS A 476 44.72 -25.17 8.89
N ILE A 477 45.59 -24.23 8.54
CA ILE A 477 46.99 -24.25 8.98
C ILE A 477 47.01 -23.77 10.42
N ASP A 478 47.46 -24.62 11.32
CA ASP A 478 47.63 -24.30 12.73
C ASP A 478 48.77 -23.29 12.88
N SER A 479 48.46 -22.06 13.31
CA SER A 479 49.39 -20.92 13.29
C SER A 479 50.59 -21.11 14.23
N ASP A 480 50.47 -21.98 15.22
CA ASP A 480 51.49 -22.20 16.25
C ASP A 480 52.43 -23.39 15.94
N THR A 481 52.02 -24.33 15.07
CA THR A 481 52.80 -25.54 14.77
C THR A 481 53.23 -25.66 13.31
N GLY A 482 52.67 -24.87 12.39
CA GLY A 482 53.02 -24.89 10.97
C GLY A 482 52.73 -26.23 10.27
N SER A 483 51.95 -27.10 10.90
CA SER A 483 51.53 -28.39 10.35
C SER A 483 50.05 -28.33 9.97
N ALA A 484 49.73 -28.68 8.72
CA ALA A 484 48.35 -28.90 8.28
C ALA A 484 47.93 -30.30 8.75
N ASN A 485 46.91 -30.43 9.61
CA ASN A 485 46.37 -31.76 9.96
C ASN A 485 45.03 -31.78 10.72
N ILE A 486 44.11 -30.84 10.50
CA ILE A 486 42.70 -31.04 10.90
C ILE A 486 41.79 -30.60 9.75
N ASN A 487 41.18 -31.57 9.05
CA ASN A 487 40.11 -31.30 8.10
C ASN A 487 38.87 -30.85 8.89
N TYR A 488 38.55 -29.56 8.78
CA TYR A 488 37.31 -29.02 9.31
C TYR A 488 36.20 -29.30 8.32
N LEU A 489 35.39 -30.29 8.68
CA LEU A 489 34.13 -30.59 8.03
C LEU A 489 33.09 -29.59 8.57
N SER A 490 32.36 -28.88 7.68
CA SER A 490 31.10 -28.17 7.98
C SER A 490 29.94 -28.58 7.02
N TYR A 491 28.69 -28.74 7.51
CA TYR A 491 27.50 -28.86 6.64
C TYR A 491 26.74 -27.53 6.63
N HIS A 492 26.33 -27.10 5.45
CA HIS A 492 25.61 -25.85 5.24
C HIS A 492 24.25 -26.11 4.60
N CYS A 493 23.20 -25.51 5.14
CA CYS A 493 21.84 -25.58 4.58
C CYS A 493 21.58 -24.32 3.76
N ASN A 494 21.30 -24.46 2.46
CA ASN A 494 20.98 -23.32 1.61
C ASN A 494 19.56 -23.48 1.07
N ILE A 495 18.68 -22.53 1.38
CA ILE A 495 17.26 -22.60 1.01
C ILE A 495 17.02 -21.70 -0.19
N PHE A 496 16.63 -22.28 -1.32
CA PHE A 496 16.26 -21.56 -2.52
C PHE A 496 14.76 -21.35 -2.51
N VAL A 497 14.34 -20.09 -2.51
CA VAL A 497 12.92 -19.72 -2.52
C VAL A 497 12.58 -18.89 -3.76
N SER A 498 11.47 -19.23 -4.39
CA SER A 498 10.83 -18.39 -5.39
C SER A 498 9.36 -18.76 -5.50
N ASN A 499 8.53 -17.77 -5.77
CA ASN A 499 7.16 -17.98 -6.23
C ASN A 499 6.70 -16.71 -6.96
N ASP A 500 5.40 -16.62 -7.21
CA ASP A 500 4.81 -15.43 -7.83
C ASP A 500 4.85 -14.19 -6.92
N TYR A 501 5.20 -14.35 -5.64
CA TYR A 501 5.06 -13.33 -4.59
C TYR A 501 6.39 -12.90 -3.96
N ILE A 502 7.52 -13.55 -4.29
CA ILE A 502 8.85 -13.33 -3.72
C ILE A 502 9.88 -13.26 -4.85
N GLU A 503 10.76 -12.26 -4.80
CA GLU A 503 11.96 -12.24 -5.66
C GLU A 503 12.81 -13.49 -5.37
N PRO A 504 13.30 -14.20 -6.41
CA PRO A 504 14.10 -15.40 -6.21
C PRO A 504 15.26 -15.12 -5.26
N THR A 505 15.34 -15.87 -4.16
CA THR A 505 16.26 -15.58 -3.04
C THR A 505 16.89 -16.86 -2.52
N ILE A 506 18.17 -16.79 -2.16
CA ILE A 506 18.91 -17.84 -1.46
C ILE A 506 19.13 -17.38 -0.02
N PHE A 507 18.61 -18.14 0.93
CA PHE A 507 19.03 -18.05 2.33
C PHE A 507 20.29 -18.88 2.51
N LEU A 508 21.42 -18.18 2.59
CA LEU A 508 22.76 -18.75 2.60
C LEU A 508 23.23 -18.99 4.04
N ASN A 509 23.48 -20.25 4.39
CA ASN A 509 24.15 -20.61 5.63
C ASN A 509 25.67 -20.43 5.47
N SER A 510 26.19 -19.30 5.93
CA SER A 510 27.62 -18.96 5.92
C SER A 510 28.41 -19.76 6.98
N GLU A 511 27.83 -19.97 8.16
CA GLU A 511 28.52 -20.55 9.32
C GLU A 511 28.48 -22.08 9.34
N GLY A 512 27.48 -22.71 8.72
CA GLY A 512 27.25 -24.16 8.80
C GLY A 512 26.47 -24.55 10.07
N PHE A 513 25.62 -25.57 9.96
CA PHE A 513 24.72 -26.02 11.03
C PHE A 513 25.17 -27.32 11.72
N ALA A 514 26.26 -27.94 11.27
CA ALA A 514 26.85 -29.12 11.90
C ALA A 514 28.37 -29.13 11.69
N TRP A 515 29.09 -29.39 12.79
CA TRP A 515 30.57 -29.36 12.90
C TRP A 515 31.11 -30.66 13.54
N ILE A 516 32.38 -31.00 13.25
CA ILE A 516 33.12 -32.28 13.37
C ILE A 516 32.53 -33.41 14.24
N HIS A 517 31.98 -33.13 15.44
CA HIS A 517 31.46 -34.12 16.39
C HIS A 517 29.93 -34.29 16.42
N GLU A 518 29.16 -33.41 15.76
CA GLU A 518 27.68 -33.40 15.74
C GLU A 518 27.09 -33.97 14.42
N TYR A 519 27.98 -34.49 13.58
CA TYR A 519 27.92 -34.57 12.13
C TYR A 519 26.81 -35.42 11.51
N GLY A 520 26.66 -36.66 12.00
CA GLY A 520 25.68 -37.59 11.47
C GLY A 520 24.27 -37.20 11.89
N ASN A 521 24.10 -36.91 13.18
CA ASN A 521 22.78 -36.71 13.76
C ASN A 521 22.09 -35.46 13.22
N ARG A 522 22.73 -34.28 13.25
CA ARG A 522 22.09 -33.04 12.80
C ARG A 522 21.73 -33.05 11.31
N LYS A 523 22.62 -33.58 10.46
CA LYS A 523 22.36 -33.74 9.02
C LYS A 523 21.20 -34.71 8.77
N ASN A 524 21.22 -35.88 9.41
CA ASN A 524 20.17 -36.89 9.23
C ASN A 524 18.82 -36.36 9.73
N THR A 525 18.79 -35.65 10.87
CA THR A 525 17.58 -34.97 11.36
C THR A 525 17.02 -33.97 10.35
N LEU A 526 17.88 -33.16 9.70
CA LEU A 526 17.42 -32.26 8.64
C LEU A 526 16.85 -33.05 7.46
N ILE A 527 17.53 -34.10 7.00
CA ILE A 527 17.07 -34.92 5.87
C ILE A 527 15.72 -35.58 6.16
N GLU A 528 15.59 -36.24 7.32
CA GLU A 528 14.33 -36.85 7.76
C GLU A 528 13.20 -35.82 7.80
N PHE A 529 13.49 -34.62 8.30
CA PHE A 529 12.54 -33.52 8.31
C PHE A 529 12.11 -33.07 6.90
N LEU A 530 13.04 -33.01 5.94
CA LEU A 530 12.74 -32.65 4.56
C LEU A 530 11.92 -33.72 3.85
N ASP A 531 12.24 -34.99 4.07
CA ASP A 531 11.50 -36.13 3.54
C ASP A 531 10.07 -36.17 4.10
N ASP A 532 9.89 -35.91 5.40
CA ASP A 532 8.59 -35.77 6.07
C ASP A 532 7.74 -34.62 5.53
N LEU A 533 8.37 -33.58 4.96
CA LEU A 533 7.70 -32.47 4.31
C LEU A 533 7.47 -32.72 2.81
N GLY A 534 8.06 -33.76 2.23
CA GLY A 534 8.05 -33.98 0.79
C GLY A 534 8.80 -32.90 0.00
N LEU A 535 9.77 -32.23 0.62
CA LEU A 535 10.55 -31.18 -0.03
C LEU A 535 11.68 -31.76 -0.88
N PHE A 536 11.91 -31.18 -2.05
CA PHE A 536 13.06 -31.55 -2.86
C PHE A 536 14.34 -30.93 -2.27
N TYR A 537 15.35 -31.76 -2.07
CA TYR A 537 16.67 -31.30 -1.64
C TYR A 537 17.78 -31.99 -2.43
N LEU A 538 18.97 -31.41 -2.43
CA LEU A 538 20.20 -31.95 -2.99
C LEU A 538 21.28 -31.93 -1.91
N VAL A 539 22.11 -32.97 -1.86
CA VAL A 539 23.33 -32.98 -1.04
C VAL A 539 24.51 -32.95 -1.99
N ILE A 540 25.41 -32.00 -1.82
CA ILE A 540 26.62 -31.86 -2.64
C ILE A 540 27.86 -31.79 -1.77
N ASP A 541 28.93 -32.38 -2.26
CA ASP A 541 30.27 -32.23 -1.69
C ASP A 541 30.98 -31.10 -2.45
N LEU A 542 31.44 -30.10 -1.71
CA LEU A 542 32.26 -29.02 -2.25
C LEU A 542 33.70 -29.53 -2.45
N GLU A 543 34.40 -28.96 -3.43
CA GLU A 543 35.83 -29.20 -3.61
C GLU A 543 36.63 -28.73 -2.38
N ASP A 544 37.79 -29.35 -2.14
CA ASP A 544 38.64 -29.05 -1.00
C ASP A 544 38.96 -27.55 -0.92
N ASN A 545 38.78 -26.97 0.27
CA ASN A 545 38.99 -25.55 0.56
C ASN A 545 38.05 -24.57 -0.15
N VAL A 546 37.00 -25.04 -0.86
CA VAL A 546 35.97 -24.16 -1.42
C VAL A 546 34.92 -23.83 -0.36
N LEU A 547 34.77 -22.54 -0.07
CA LEU A 547 33.77 -22.06 0.88
C LEU A 547 32.36 -22.07 0.27
N ASN A 548 31.35 -22.49 1.02
CA ASN A 548 29.93 -22.50 0.61
C ASN A 548 29.47 -21.14 0.06
N ARG A 549 29.93 -20.06 0.70
CA ARG A 549 29.67 -18.68 0.27
C ARG A 549 30.24 -18.35 -1.12
N GLU A 550 31.44 -18.85 -1.41
CA GLU A 550 32.10 -18.62 -2.70
C GLU A 550 31.49 -19.50 -3.78
N PHE A 551 31.15 -20.74 -3.42
CA PHE A 551 30.48 -21.67 -4.32
C PHE A 551 29.19 -21.06 -4.90
N LEU A 552 28.35 -20.48 -4.03
CA LEU A 552 27.05 -19.89 -4.40
C LEU A 552 27.13 -18.49 -5.02
N LYS A 553 28.33 -17.93 -5.23
CA LYS A 553 28.53 -16.68 -5.99
C LYS A 553 29.02 -16.90 -7.42
N SER A 554 29.42 -18.13 -7.77
CA SER A 554 29.99 -18.47 -9.07
C SER A 554 28.92 -18.92 -10.08
N GLN A 555 28.89 -18.28 -11.25
CA GLN A 555 27.98 -18.67 -12.34
C GLN A 555 28.25 -20.09 -12.88
N ASN A 556 29.51 -20.53 -12.89
CA ASN A 556 29.86 -21.88 -13.35
C ASN A 556 29.33 -22.94 -12.39
N ASN A 557 29.44 -22.67 -11.08
CA ASN A 557 28.95 -23.57 -10.03
C ASN A 557 27.42 -23.69 -10.07
N PHE A 558 26.72 -22.59 -10.39
CA PHE A 558 25.27 -22.65 -10.62
C PHE A 558 24.88 -23.56 -11.80
N ARG A 559 25.64 -23.58 -12.89
CA ARG A 559 25.35 -24.50 -14.01
C ARG A 559 25.54 -25.97 -13.62
N ASP A 560 26.58 -26.27 -12.86
CA ASP A 560 26.80 -27.62 -12.33
C ASP A 560 25.66 -28.03 -11.37
N LEU A 561 25.23 -27.10 -10.51
CA LEU A 561 24.11 -27.30 -9.61
C LEU A 561 22.80 -27.55 -10.37
N GLU A 562 22.50 -26.77 -11.42
CA GLU A 562 21.34 -26.97 -12.30
C GLU A 562 21.33 -28.37 -12.93
N LYS A 563 22.51 -28.89 -13.32
CA LYS A 563 22.65 -30.24 -13.88
C LYS A 563 22.39 -31.32 -12.83
N LYS A 564 22.98 -31.19 -11.63
CA LYS A 564 22.77 -32.14 -10.52
C LYS A 564 21.32 -32.16 -10.05
N ILE A 565 20.63 -31.02 -10.07
CA ILE A 565 19.19 -30.96 -9.80
C ILE A 565 18.40 -31.75 -10.85
N LEU A 566 18.73 -31.62 -12.14
CA LEU A 566 18.07 -32.38 -13.21
C LEU A 566 18.26 -33.88 -13.02
N GLU A 567 19.52 -34.30 -12.82
CA GLU A 567 19.88 -35.70 -12.64
C GLU A 567 19.12 -36.32 -11.46
N LYS A 568 19.01 -35.60 -10.33
CA LYS A 568 18.23 -36.07 -9.17
C LYS A 568 16.71 -36.01 -9.41
N TYR A 569 16.21 -35.01 -10.12
CA TYR A 569 14.79 -34.88 -10.45
C TYR A 569 14.31 -36.04 -11.34
N ASP A 570 15.05 -36.31 -12.42
CA ASP A 570 14.75 -37.39 -13.36
C ASP A 570 14.84 -38.78 -12.70
N SER A 571 15.71 -38.97 -11.70
CA SER A 571 15.80 -40.23 -10.95
C SER A 571 14.59 -40.54 -10.05
N LYS A 572 13.72 -39.55 -9.80
CA LYS A 572 12.52 -39.67 -8.95
C LYS A 572 11.21 -39.81 -9.75
N LEU A 573 11.25 -39.61 -11.07
CA LEU A 573 10.14 -39.88 -12.00
C LEU A 573 10.14 -41.36 -12.41
#